data_AF-A0AAX3HVU3-F1
#
_entry.id   AF-A0AAX3HVU3-F1
#
_cell.length_a   1.000
_cell.length_b   1.000
_cell.length_c   1.000
_cell.angle_alpha   90.00
_cell.angle_beta   90.00
_cell.angle_gamma   90.00
#
_symmetry.space_group_name_H-M   'P 1'
#
loop_
_entity.id
_entity.type
_entity.pdbx_description
1 polymer ?
#
loop_
_entity_poly.entity_id
_entity_poly.type
_entity_poly.pdbx_seq_one_letter_code
_entity_poly.pdbx_strand_id
1 'polypeptide(L)'
;MKVNRSLHYIFWRWHFYAGLFITPLLITLSLSGIGYLFREEVEDFIYKDLYFGKSAQTESISMADSISLTEKKYPHYSVAKISEFNGDYNARLTIANEYTGQQKYVYLDSNNQIVGDQNASETFANIMRELHSSLLVGGTVVNYTVELAACWTIFLIVTGLYMSIRQFKNTPSSNKREKAKRRHSIIGIIFTIPLFLLIASGLPWSEFMGNQIYKIASSNESLGYPKLYMAPPESKVKELPWATRKEAPPESNSNEPKAISVDELQKGIEIKKPYVISLPADPKGVFTVSKSSGSGITGMHVAPSEEITAYFDQYSGELISKTDYRDYGLLAQWFTYGIPLHEGHLFGWPNKILCLLTTLSLLLLIYYGVKMWLARKPKGKLAAPPKQRDKKSVLVFFIMMIILGAVMPLFGLSVLVIFAIELLIYVFSKIRS
;
A
#
# COMPACT_ATOMS: atom_id res chain seq x y z
N MET A 1 19.16 -17.23 -33.35
CA MET A 1 19.49 -15.78 -33.33
C MET A 1 20.85 -15.56 -32.67
N LYS A 2 21.84 -14.96 -33.35
CA LYS A 2 23.08 -14.51 -32.69
C LYS A 2 22.72 -13.52 -31.60
N VAL A 3 23.10 -13.79 -30.34
CA VAL A 3 22.90 -12.86 -29.21
C VAL A 3 23.63 -11.57 -29.57
N ASN A 4 22.90 -10.45 -29.69
CA ASN A 4 23.53 -9.14 -29.77
C ASN A 4 24.25 -8.89 -28.43
N ARG A 5 25.54 -9.20 -28.40
CA ARG A 5 26.36 -9.14 -27.19
C ARG A 5 26.37 -7.72 -26.62
N SER A 6 26.28 -6.69 -27.46
CA SER A 6 26.31 -5.29 -27.03
C SER A 6 25.11 -4.91 -26.17
N LEU A 7 23.87 -5.18 -26.62
CA LEU A 7 22.65 -4.87 -25.86
C LEU A 7 22.62 -5.61 -24.52
N HIS A 8 23.06 -6.87 -24.49
CA HIS A 8 23.17 -7.64 -23.26
C HIS A 8 24.09 -6.95 -22.23
N TYR A 9 25.26 -6.44 -22.64
CA TYR A 9 26.17 -5.75 -21.73
C TYR A 9 25.59 -4.44 -21.17
N ILE A 10 24.81 -3.71 -21.98
CA ILE A 10 24.13 -2.48 -21.52
C ILE A 10 23.13 -2.82 -20.42
N PHE A 11 22.22 -3.77 -20.66
CA PHE A 11 21.24 -4.18 -19.65
C PHE A 11 21.92 -4.77 -18.42
N TRP A 12 22.96 -5.58 -18.58
CA TRP A 12 23.68 -6.14 -17.43
C TRP A 12 24.33 -5.04 -16.59
N ARG A 13 24.88 -3.99 -17.21
CA ARG A 13 25.49 -2.87 -16.50
C ARG A 13 24.44 -2.11 -15.69
N TRP A 14 23.33 -1.73 -16.31
CA TRP A 14 22.28 -0.98 -15.61
C TRP A 14 21.54 -1.82 -14.56
N HIS A 15 21.24 -3.08 -14.86
CA HIS A 15 20.65 -4.02 -13.90
C HIS A 15 21.57 -4.19 -12.68
N PHE A 16 22.89 -4.28 -12.89
CA PHE A 16 23.85 -4.35 -11.80
C PHE A 16 23.85 -3.10 -10.91
N TYR A 17 23.88 -1.89 -11.51
CA TYR A 17 23.88 -0.65 -10.72
C TYR A 17 22.54 -0.43 -10.01
N ALA A 18 21.43 -0.56 -10.74
CA ALA A 18 20.09 -0.44 -10.16
C ALA A 18 19.92 -1.40 -8.99
N GLY A 19 20.27 -2.68 -9.19
CA GLY A 19 20.22 -3.69 -8.15
C GLY A 19 21.07 -3.32 -6.92
N LEU A 20 22.31 -2.86 -7.13
CA LEU A 20 23.19 -2.48 -6.02
C LEU A 20 22.63 -1.31 -5.19
N PHE A 21 22.08 -0.27 -5.86
CA PHE A 21 21.58 0.92 -5.17
C PHE A 21 20.27 0.67 -4.43
N ILE A 22 19.34 -0.08 -5.03
CA ILE A 22 18.02 -0.28 -4.42
C ILE A 22 17.97 -1.47 -3.47
N THR A 23 18.99 -2.35 -3.44
CA THR A 23 19.01 -3.56 -2.60
C THR A 23 18.68 -3.29 -1.12
N PRO A 24 19.30 -2.31 -0.42
CA PRO A 24 19.00 -2.08 0.99
C PRO A 24 17.52 -1.77 1.21
N LEU A 25 16.95 -0.94 0.33
CA LEU A 25 15.56 -0.55 0.39
C LEU A 25 14.65 -1.75 0.08
N LEU A 26 14.95 -2.55 -0.94
CA LEU A 26 14.17 -3.75 -1.25
C LEU A 26 14.19 -4.79 -0.13
N ILE A 27 15.29 -4.94 0.60
CA ILE A 27 15.34 -5.82 1.77
C ILE A 27 14.37 -5.30 2.84
N THR A 28 14.45 -4.01 3.18
CA THR A 28 13.55 -3.39 4.16
C THR A 28 12.08 -3.52 3.77
N LEU A 29 11.74 -3.21 2.52
CA LEU A 29 10.38 -3.32 1.99
C LEU A 29 9.89 -4.77 1.96
N SER A 30 10.76 -5.72 1.62
CA SER A 30 10.39 -7.15 1.60
C SER A 30 10.12 -7.68 3.01
N LEU A 31 10.96 -7.33 3.98
CA LEU A 31 10.81 -7.80 5.36
C LEU A 31 9.59 -7.17 6.05
N SER A 32 9.41 -5.86 5.90
CA SER A 32 8.22 -5.16 6.40
C SER A 32 6.94 -5.64 5.72
N GLY A 33 6.99 -5.90 4.40
CA GLY A 33 5.86 -6.45 3.64
C GLY A 33 5.47 -7.85 4.12
N ILE A 34 6.44 -8.72 4.40
CA ILE A 34 6.16 -10.03 5.04
C ILE A 34 5.56 -9.85 6.43
N GLY A 35 6.08 -8.92 7.24
CA GLY A 35 5.52 -8.62 8.55
C GLY A 35 4.05 -8.18 8.46
N TYR A 36 3.75 -7.25 7.55
CA TYR A 36 2.40 -6.74 7.34
C TYR A 36 1.43 -7.76 6.72
N LEU A 37 1.93 -8.68 5.88
CA LEU A 37 1.18 -9.79 5.29
C LEU A 37 0.57 -10.73 6.35
N PHE A 38 1.25 -10.88 7.49
CA PHE A 38 0.83 -11.71 8.62
C PHE A 38 0.32 -10.88 9.81
N ARG A 39 -0.13 -9.64 9.56
CA ARG A 39 -0.59 -8.75 10.64
C ARG A 39 -1.72 -9.36 11.47
N GLU A 40 -2.65 -10.07 10.84
CA GLU A 40 -3.80 -10.62 11.57
C GLU A 40 -3.35 -11.72 12.52
N GLU A 41 -2.58 -12.70 12.01
CA GLU A 41 -2.09 -13.80 12.83
C GLU A 41 -1.22 -13.33 14.00
N VAL A 42 -0.45 -12.26 13.79
CA VAL A 42 0.38 -11.67 14.84
C VAL A 42 -0.49 -10.90 15.83
N GLU A 43 -1.35 -9.99 15.36
CA GLU A 43 -2.19 -9.14 16.22
C GLU A 43 -3.23 -9.93 17.01
N ASP A 44 -3.86 -10.95 16.43
CA ASP A 44 -4.76 -11.87 17.14
C ASP A 44 -4.07 -12.58 18.32
N PHE A 45 -2.77 -12.82 18.18
CA PHE A 45 -1.97 -13.44 19.24
C PHE A 45 -1.53 -12.42 20.29
N ILE A 46 -0.92 -11.30 19.89
CA ILE A 46 -0.35 -10.31 20.83
C ILE A 46 -1.39 -9.42 21.49
N TYR A 47 -2.56 -9.21 20.85
CA TYR A 47 -3.65 -8.38 21.34
C TYR A 47 -4.91 -9.21 21.65
N LYS A 48 -4.75 -10.51 21.90
CA LYS A 48 -5.84 -11.45 22.17
C LYS A 48 -6.83 -10.94 23.22
N ASP A 49 -6.32 -10.35 24.31
CA ASP A 49 -7.16 -9.82 25.39
C ASP A 49 -7.94 -8.57 24.98
N LEU A 50 -7.40 -7.75 24.07
CA LEU A 50 -8.11 -6.58 23.54
C LEU A 50 -9.15 -6.98 22.48
N TYR A 51 -8.80 -7.92 21.60
CA TYR A 51 -9.64 -8.34 20.48
C TYR A 51 -10.76 -9.28 20.90
N PHE A 52 -10.52 -10.16 21.89
CA PHE A 52 -11.48 -11.22 22.25
C PHE A 52 -11.76 -11.29 23.77
N GLY A 53 -11.11 -10.45 24.58
CA GLY A 53 -11.35 -10.40 26.02
C GLY A 53 -12.68 -9.76 26.38
N LYS A 54 -13.08 -9.88 27.64
CA LYS A 54 -14.32 -9.30 28.17
C LYS A 54 -14.00 -8.32 29.29
N SER A 55 -14.84 -7.32 29.47
CA SER A 55 -14.76 -6.45 30.64
C SER A 55 -15.14 -7.21 31.91
N ALA A 56 -14.71 -6.69 33.06
CA ALA A 56 -15.17 -7.18 34.35
C ALA A 56 -16.65 -6.82 34.61
N GLN A 57 -17.17 -5.81 33.90
CA GLN A 57 -18.56 -5.39 33.99
C GLN A 57 -19.45 -6.30 33.14
N THR A 58 -20.56 -6.76 33.72
CA THR A 58 -21.52 -7.65 33.05
C THR A 58 -22.77 -6.93 32.56
N GLU A 59 -22.97 -5.69 32.97
CA GLU A 59 -24.09 -4.86 32.53
C GLU A 59 -23.89 -4.41 31.07
N SER A 60 -24.93 -4.57 30.26
CA SER A 60 -24.97 -4.08 28.88
C SER A 60 -25.41 -2.62 28.88
N ILE A 61 -24.60 -1.77 28.24
CA ILE A 61 -24.86 -0.33 28.12
C ILE A 61 -25.05 0.07 26.65
N SER A 62 -25.68 1.22 26.41
CA SER A 62 -25.83 1.74 25.04
C SER A 62 -24.49 2.18 24.46
N MET A 63 -24.36 2.19 23.13
CA MET A 63 -23.15 2.70 22.47
C MET A 63 -22.91 4.19 22.81
N ALA A 64 -23.97 4.98 22.92
CA ALA A 64 -23.90 6.38 23.36
C ALA A 64 -23.34 6.51 24.80
N ASP A 65 -23.72 5.62 25.72
CA ASP A 65 -23.16 5.60 27.07
C ASP A 65 -21.68 5.20 27.05
N SER A 66 -21.29 4.22 26.22
CA SER A 66 -19.88 3.81 26.07
C SER A 66 -19.00 4.93 25.51
N ILE A 67 -19.51 5.71 24.55
CA ILE A 67 -18.86 6.92 24.05
C ILE A 67 -18.65 7.91 25.21
N SER A 68 -19.73 8.23 25.93
CA SER A 68 -19.69 9.17 27.06
C SER A 68 -18.72 8.72 28.16
N LEU A 69 -18.70 7.43 28.50
CA LEU A 69 -17.75 6.84 29.45
C LEU A 69 -16.31 6.90 28.95
N THR A 70 -16.10 6.68 27.65
CA THR A 70 -14.78 6.74 27.01
C THR A 70 -14.22 8.16 27.05
N GLU A 71 -15.00 9.16 26.66
CA GLU A 71 -14.58 10.58 26.69
C GLU A 71 -14.35 11.08 28.11
N LYS A 72 -15.14 10.60 29.08
CA LYS A 72 -14.89 10.87 30.52
C LYS A 72 -13.59 10.22 31.01
N LYS A 73 -13.28 8.99 30.55
CA LYS A 73 -12.05 8.27 30.92
C LYS A 73 -10.80 8.88 30.28
N TYR A 74 -10.92 9.43 29.08
CA TYR A 74 -9.83 10.07 28.34
C TYR A 74 -10.13 11.56 28.10
N PRO A 75 -9.86 12.43 29.08
CA PRO A 75 -10.06 13.87 28.90
C PRO A 75 -9.33 14.41 27.66
N HIS A 76 -9.96 15.33 26.95
CA HIS A 76 -9.44 15.95 25.71
C HIS A 76 -9.36 15.01 24.49
N TYR A 77 -9.97 13.84 24.57
CA TYR A 77 -10.21 12.98 23.42
C TYR A 77 -11.69 12.94 23.11
N SER A 78 -12.02 13.03 21.83
CA SER A 78 -13.37 12.81 21.32
C SER A 78 -13.41 11.55 20.47
N VAL A 79 -14.56 10.85 20.50
CA VAL A 79 -14.75 9.67 19.65
C VAL A 79 -14.97 10.13 18.21
N ALA A 80 -14.10 9.71 17.30
CA ALA A 80 -14.20 10.04 15.88
C ALA A 80 -14.86 8.93 15.07
N LYS A 81 -14.65 7.65 15.46
CA LYS A 81 -15.13 6.50 14.70
C LYS A 81 -15.49 5.31 15.59
N ILE A 82 -16.37 4.47 15.07
CA ILE A 82 -16.80 3.21 15.68
C ILE A 82 -16.58 2.13 14.62
N SER A 83 -15.71 1.17 14.92
CA SER A 83 -15.42 0.02 14.07
C SER A 83 -16.15 -1.20 14.60
N GLU A 84 -17.05 -1.73 13.78
CA GLU A 84 -17.81 -2.94 14.04
C GLU A 84 -17.22 -4.08 13.20
N PHE A 85 -16.81 -5.17 13.85
CA PHE A 85 -16.11 -6.28 13.21
C PHE A 85 -17.02 -7.50 13.02
N ASN A 86 -16.54 -8.47 12.25
CA ASN A 86 -17.17 -9.79 12.14
C ASN A 86 -16.64 -10.74 13.21
N GLY A 87 -17.40 -11.81 13.50
CA GLY A 87 -16.98 -12.85 14.44
C GLY A 87 -16.96 -12.35 15.88
N ASP A 88 -16.01 -12.89 16.66
CA ASP A 88 -15.89 -12.64 18.10
C ASP A 88 -15.02 -11.40 18.43
N TYR A 89 -14.65 -10.60 17.43
CA TYR A 89 -13.85 -9.39 17.65
C TYR A 89 -14.67 -8.33 18.39
N ASN A 90 -14.06 -7.78 19.44
CA ASN A 90 -14.54 -6.62 20.17
C ASN A 90 -14.66 -5.40 19.25
N ALA A 91 -15.73 -4.61 19.44
CA ALA A 91 -15.89 -3.35 18.74
C ALA A 91 -14.78 -2.37 19.16
N ARG A 92 -14.48 -1.39 18.30
CA ARG A 92 -13.38 -0.46 18.55
C ARG A 92 -13.80 0.98 18.32
N LEU A 93 -13.66 1.82 19.34
CA LEU A 93 -13.73 3.27 19.22
C LEU A 93 -12.36 3.81 18.83
N THR A 94 -12.31 4.63 17.78
CA THR A 94 -11.14 5.45 17.46
C THR A 94 -11.37 6.83 18.06
N ILE A 95 -10.59 7.16 19.09
CA ILE A 95 -10.61 8.46 19.74
C ILE A 95 -9.45 9.32 19.27
N ALA A 96 -9.66 10.62 19.12
CA ALA A 96 -8.64 11.56 18.67
C ALA A 96 -8.48 12.68 19.70
N ASN A 97 -7.22 13.01 20.03
CA ASN A 97 -6.93 14.13 20.90
C ASN A 97 -7.24 15.45 20.18
N GLU A 98 -8.00 16.32 20.83
CA GLU A 98 -8.45 17.58 20.24
C GLU A 98 -7.31 18.57 19.96
N TYR A 99 -6.20 18.48 20.71
CA TYR A 99 -5.06 19.40 20.58
C TYR A 99 -3.94 18.84 19.71
N THR A 100 -3.64 17.54 19.84
CA THR A 100 -2.49 16.92 19.16
C THR A 100 -2.89 16.13 17.91
N GLY A 101 -4.17 15.77 17.76
CA GLY A 101 -4.65 14.86 16.73
C GLY A 101 -4.18 13.41 16.91
N GLN A 102 -3.51 13.08 18.01
CA GLN A 102 -3.06 11.72 18.29
C GLN A 102 -4.27 10.80 18.46
N GLN A 103 -4.23 9.65 17.80
CA GLN A 103 -5.30 8.67 17.84
C GLN A 103 -5.00 7.53 18.82
N LYS A 104 -6.05 7.05 19.48
CA LYS A 104 -6.05 5.87 20.35
C LYS A 104 -7.25 5.00 20.01
N TYR A 105 -7.08 3.70 20.16
CA TYR A 105 -8.12 2.71 20.01
C TYR A 105 -8.59 2.27 21.39
N VAL A 106 -9.91 2.24 21.59
CA VAL A 106 -10.55 1.72 22.80
C VAL A 106 -11.45 0.57 22.38
N TYR A 107 -11.22 -0.61 22.96
CA TYR A 107 -11.96 -1.82 22.62
C TYR A 107 -13.13 -2.02 23.58
N LEU A 108 -14.28 -2.38 23.02
CA LEU A 108 -15.53 -2.61 23.71
C LEU A 108 -15.96 -4.07 23.52
N ASP A 109 -16.36 -4.74 24.60
CA ASP A 109 -16.91 -6.09 24.51
C ASP A 109 -18.37 -6.11 23.99
N SER A 110 -18.99 -7.29 23.96
CA SER A 110 -20.38 -7.47 23.52
C SER A 110 -21.43 -6.73 24.36
N ASN A 111 -21.06 -6.25 25.54
CA ASN A 111 -21.91 -5.45 26.43
C ASN A 111 -21.64 -3.94 26.26
N ASN A 112 -20.85 -3.57 25.25
CA ASN A 112 -20.29 -2.24 25.02
C ASN A 112 -19.43 -1.72 26.19
N GLN A 113 -18.90 -2.61 27.03
CA GLN A 113 -18.04 -2.24 28.16
C GLN A 113 -16.58 -2.14 27.72
N ILE A 114 -15.86 -1.17 28.27
CA ILE A 114 -14.44 -0.95 27.93
C ILE A 114 -13.61 -2.15 28.42
N VAL A 115 -12.90 -2.78 27.49
CA VAL A 115 -11.96 -3.89 27.73
C VAL A 115 -10.55 -3.34 27.96
N GLY A 116 -10.11 -2.42 27.09
CA GLY A 116 -8.78 -1.84 27.15
C GLY A 116 -8.54 -0.83 26.05
N ASP A 117 -7.33 -0.27 26.00
CA ASP A 117 -6.93 0.72 25.01
C ASP A 117 -5.53 0.46 24.44
N GLN A 118 -5.27 1.06 23.28
CA GLN A 118 -4.01 0.94 22.56
C GLN A 118 -3.75 2.19 21.72
N ASN A 119 -2.50 2.66 21.69
CA ASN A 119 -2.11 3.75 20.81
C ASN A 119 -2.23 3.33 19.34
N ALA A 120 -2.92 4.14 18.52
CA ALA A 120 -3.18 3.79 17.14
C ALA A 120 -1.88 3.66 16.33
N SER A 121 -0.89 4.52 16.55
CA SER A 121 0.39 4.51 15.82
C SER A 121 1.30 3.33 16.19
N GLU A 122 1.04 2.65 17.30
CA GLU A 122 1.94 1.64 17.87
C GLU A 122 1.44 0.20 17.65
N THR A 123 0.35 0.01 16.92
CA THR A 123 -0.09 -1.34 16.56
C THR A 123 0.92 -2.00 15.62
N PHE A 124 1.07 -3.32 15.72
CA PHE A 124 1.96 -4.07 14.85
C PHE A 124 1.68 -3.81 13.36
N ALA A 125 0.41 -3.82 12.97
CA ALA A 125 -0.02 -3.50 11.61
C ALA A 125 0.44 -2.10 11.19
N ASN A 126 0.27 -1.09 12.04
CA ASN A 126 0.68 0.27 11.72
C ASN A 126 2.19 0.45 11.64
N ILE A 127 2.95 -0.15 12.55
CA ILE A 127 4.41 -0.12 12.52
C ILE A 127 4.93 -0.80 11.24
N MET A 128 4.43 -1.99 10.90
CA MET A 128 4.85 -2.69 9.69
C MET A 128 4.45 -1.93 8.42
N ARG A 129 3.26 -1.33 8.39
CA ARG A 129 2.80 -0.49 7.29
C ARG A 129 3.66 0.75 7.12
N GLU A 130 3.92 1.51 8.18
CA GLU A 130 4.76 2.72 8.10
C GLU A 130 6.21 2.36 7.75
N LEU A 131 6.74 1.25 8.24
CA LEU A 131 8.06 0.76 7.80
C LEU A 131 8.06 0.41 6.30
N HIS A 132 6.96 -0.12 5.77
CA HIS A 132 6.83 -0.49 4.37
C HIS A 132 6.57 0.70 3.45
N SER A 133 5.72 1.65 3.84
CA SER A 133 5.31 2.76 2.97
C SER A 133 6.17 4.02 3.15
N SER A 134 6.75 4.23 4.33
CA SER A 134 7.37 5.50 4.73
C SER A 134 8.68 5.35 5.52
N LEU A 135 9.20 4.11 5.64
CA LEU A 135 10.41 3.76 6.39
C LEU A 135 10.41 4.23 7.86
N LEU A 136 9.23 4.40 8.47
CA LEU A 136 9.03 5.01 9.81
C LEU A 136 9.47 6.48 9.93
N VAL A 137 9.92 7.10 8.84
CA VAL A 137 10.37 8.49 8.80
C VAL A 137 9.27 9.40 8.29
N GLY A 138 8.48 8.93 7.31
CA GLY A 138 7.48 9.77 6.68
C GLY A 138 8.07 10.82 5.75
N GLY A 139 7.17 11.64 5.21
CA GLY A 139 7.50 12.77 4.36
C GLY A 139 7.65 12.43 2.88
N THR A 140 7.41 13.44 2.05
CA THR A 140 7.32 13.31 0.59
C THR A 140 8.57 12.70 -0.03
N VAL A 141 9.77 13.08 0.46
CA VAL A 141 11.04 12.58 -0.08
C VAL A 141 11.20 11.08 0.15
N VAL A 142 10.83 10.58 1.34
CA VAL A 142 10.92 9.15 1.67
C VAL A 142 9.89 8.36 0.88
N ASN A 143 8.65 8.84 0.81
CA ASN A 143 7.59 8.20 0.03
C ASN A 143 7.97 8.10 -1.46
N TYR A 144 8.57 9.15 -2.03
CA TYR A 144 9.10 9.13 -3.40
C TYR A 144 10.26 8.14 -3.54
N THR A 145 11.10 7.99 -2.52
CA THR A 145 12.21 7.01 -2.55
C THR A 145 11.68 5.57 -2.56
N VAL A 146 10.63 5.27 -1.80
CA VAL A 146 9.95 3.96 -1.80
C VAL A 146 9.31 3.69 -3.16
N GLU A 147 8.58 4.65 -3.73
CA GLU A 147 8.02 4.54 -5.08
C GLU A 147 9.10 4.32 -6.13
N LEU A 148 10.20 5.07 -6.04
CA LEU A 148 11.32 4.95 -6.96
C LEU A 148 11.95 3.55 -6.90
N ALA A 149 12.06 2.94 -5.72
CA ALA A 149 12.50 1.55 -5.59
C ALA A 149 11.55 0.56 -6.27
N ALA A 150 10.23 0.76 -6.17
CA ALA A 150 9.25 -0.04 -6.90
C ALA A 150 9.43 0.09 -8.42
N CYS A 151 9.58 1.32 -8.94
CA CYS A 151 9.80 1.55 -10.37
C CYS A 151 11.12 0.95 -10.88
N TRP A 152 12.21 1.11 -10.14
CA TRP A 152 13.48 0.47 -10.50
C TRP A 152 13.42 -1.06 -10.42
N THR A 153 12.56 -1.62 -9.56
CA THR A 153 12.34 -3.06 -9.52
C THR A 153 11.63 -3.56 -10.78
N ILE A 154 10.66 -2.82 -11.33
CA ILE A 154 10.09 -3.13 -12.65
C ILE A 154 11.17 -3.11 -13.74
N PHE A 155 12.06 -2.11 -13.72
CA PHE A 155 13.22 -2.09 -14.63
C PHE A 155 14.12 -3.33 -14.44
N LEU A 156 14.38 -3.76 -13.20
CA LEU A 156 15.15 -4.97 -12.92
C LEU A 156 14.45 -6.23 -13.44
N ILE A 157 13.13 -6.33 -13.31
CA ILE A 157 12.34 -7.46 -13.83
C ILE A 157 12.47 -7.53 -15.35
N VAL A 158 12.23 -6.42 -16.06
CA VAL A 158 12.31 -6.36 -17.53
C VAL A 158 13.70 -6.72 -18.03
N THR A 159 14.74 -6.10 -17.46
CA THR A 159 16.13 -6.35 -17.87
C THR A 159 16.60 -7.75 -17.46
N GLY A 160 16.21 -8.23 -16.29
CA GLY A 160 16.51 -9.55 -15.76
C GLY A 160 15.89 -10.67 -16.59
N LEU A 161 14.62 -10.52 -16.98
CA LEU A 161 13.93 -11.45 -17.87
C LEU A 161 14.61 -11.52 -19.24
N TYR A 162 14.89 -10.36 -19.84
CA TYR A 162 15.60 -10.30 -21.13
C TYR A 162 16.93 -11.06 -21.08
N MET A 163 17.76 -10.78 -20.06
CA MET A 163 19.07 -11.41 -19.93
C MET A 163 18.96 -12.91 -19.66
N SER A 164 17.99 -13.30 -18.83
CA SER A 164 17.73 -14.69 -18.48
C SER A 164 17.34 -15.51 -19.69
N ILE A 165 16.39 -15.06 -20.52
CA ILE A 165 15.97 -15.76 -21.74
C ILE A 165 17.12 -15.85 -22.75
N ARG A 166 17.86 -14.75 -22.98
CA ARG A 166 18.93 -14.70 -23.99
C ARG A 166 20.17 -15.50 -23.64
N GLN A 167 20.42 -15.73 -22.36
CA GLN A 167 21.58 -16.49 -21.88
C GLN A 167 21.20 -17.78 -21.16
N PHE A 168 19.94 -18.22 -21.27
CA PHE A 168 19.49 -19.42 -20.59
C PHE A 168 20.27 -20.62 -21.12
N LYS A 169 21.16 -21.16 -20.29
CA LYS A 169 21.82 -22.44 -20.50
C LYS A 169 21.53 -23.27 -19.27
N ASN A 170 20.65 -24.28 -19.41
CA ASN A 170 20.33 -25.19 -18.31
C ASN A 170 21.40 -26.28 -18.14
N THR A 171 22.67 -25.93 -18.35
CA THR A 171 23.81 -26.83 -18.17
C THR A 171 24.27 -26.75 -16.72
N PRO A 172 24.25 -27.85 -15.95
CA PRO A 172 24.82 -27.88 -14.61
C PRO A 172 26.29 -27.43 -14.62
N SER A 173 26.69 -26.64 -13.63
CA SER A 173 28.08 -26.20 -13.46
C SER A 173 28.53 -26.41 -12.03
N SER A 174 29.75 -26.91 -11.85
CA SER A 174 30.42 -27.03 -10.55
C SER A 174 30.91 -25.67 -10.02
N ASN A 175 31.03 -24.66 -10.90
CA ASN A 175 31.46 -23.32 -10.52
C ASN A 175 30.40 -22.64 -9.65
N LYS A 176 30.78 -22.25 -8.42
CA LYS A 176 29.90 -21.58 -7.45
C LYS A 176 29.19 -20.35 -8.02
N ARG A 177 29.87 -19.58 -8.88
CA ARG A 177 29.33 -18.38 -9.54
C ARG A 177 28.27 -18.74 -10.57
N GLU A 178 28.56 -19.70 -11.45
CA GLU A 178 27.60 -20.15 -12.47
C GLU A 178 26.37 -20.79 -11.84
N LYS A 179 26.54 -21.52 -10.72
CA LYS A 179 25.41 -22.05 -9.93
C LYS A 179 24.53 -20.94 -9.35
N ALA A 180 25.13 -19.87 -8.81
CA ALA A 180 24.38 -18.71 -8.30
C ALA A 180 23.66 -17.97 -9.45
N LYS A 181 24.32 -17.79 -10.60
CA LYS A 181 23.73 -17.20 -11.81
C LYS A 181 22.53 -18.00 -12.31
N ARG A 182 22.67 -19.33 -12.38
CA ARG A 182 21.57 -20.22 -12.76
C ARG A 182 20.39 -20.09 -11.82
N ARG A 183 20.63 -20.12 -10.49
CA ARG A 183 19.55 -19.96 -9.49
C ARG A 183 18.86 -18.61 -9.58
N HIS A 184 19.61 -17.51 -9.66
CA HIS A 184 19.07 -16.17 -9.85
C HIS A 184 18.21 -16.08 -11.12
N SER A 185 18.69 -16.64 -12.23
CA SER A 185 17.96 -16.62 -13.51
C SER A 185 16.68 -17.48 -13.48
N ILE A 186 16.73 -18.69 -12.90
CA ILE A 186 15.55 -19.57 -12.79
C ILE A 186 14.48 -18.94 -11.91
N ILE A 187 14.85 -18.45 -10.72
CA ILE A 187 13.92 -17.79 -9.80
C ILE A 187 13.31 -16.56 -10.50
N GLY A 188 14.15 -15.76 -11.17
CA GLY A 188 13.72 -14.58 -11.89
C GLY A 188 12.68 -14.91 -12.96
N ILE A 189 12.90 -15.94 -13.78
CA ILE A 189 11.94 -16.37 -14.80
C ILE A 189 10.62 -16.83 -14.17
N ILE A 190 10.67 -17.71 -13.17
CA ILE A 190 9.47 -18.29 -12.54
C ILE A 190 8.63 -17.19 -11.88
N PHE A 191 9.27 -16.28 -11.15
CA PHE A 191 8.59 -15.24 -10.38
C PHE A 191 8.44 -13.91 -11.12
N THR A 192 8.76 -13.82 -12.41
CA THR A 192 8.62 -12.56 -13.16
C THR A 192 7.17 -12.04 -13.13
N ILE A 193 6.19 -12.91 -13.45
CA ILE A 193 4.77 -12.50 -13.46
C ILE A 193 4.29 -12.18 -12.04
N PRO A 194 4.47 -13.05 -11.02
CA PRO A 194 4.10 -12.73 -9.66
C PRO A 194 4.74 -11.44 -9.11
N LEU A 195 6.04 -11.22 -9.35
CA LEU A 195 6.73 -10.00 -8.92
C LEU A 195 6.18 -8.77 -9.61
N PHE A 196 5.92 -8.85 -10.92
CA PHE A 196 5.34 -7.74 -11.66
C PHE A 196 3.95 -7.39 -11.13
N LEU A 197 3.08 -8.39 -10.93
CA LEU A 197 1.74 -8.19 -10.39
C LEU A 197 1.77 -7.59 -8.99
N LEU A 198 2.63 -8.12 -8.10
CA LEU A 198 2.79 -7.61 -6.74
C LEU A 198 3.20 -6.14 -6.72
N ILE A 199 4.15 -5.73 -7.57
CA ILE A 199 4.61 -4.32 -7.61
C ILE A 199 3.57 -3.44 -8.29
N ALA A 200 2.98 -3.90 -9.39
CA ALA A 200 1.94 -3.17 -10.13
C ALA A 200 0.68 -2.94 -9.28
N SER A 201 0.35 -3.87 -8.38
CA SER A 201 -0.75 -3.73 -7.44
C SER A 201 -0.42 -2.91 -6.20
N GLY A 202 0.81 -2.39 -6.06
CA GLY A 202 1.20 -1.47 -4.98
C GLY A 202 1.46 -0.04 -5.46
N LEU A 203 1.97 0.13 -6.69
CA LEU A 203 2.31 1.43 -7.27
C LEU A 203 1.16 2.47 -7.29
N PRO A 204 -0.11 2.10 -7.55
CA PRO A 204 -1.22 3.05 -7.50
C PRO A 204 -1.50 3.69 -6.13
N TRP A 205 -0.88 3.18 -5.07
CA TRP A 205 -1.00 3.71 -3.70
C TRP A 205 0.20 4.53 -3.26
N SER A 206 1.17 4.71 -4.15
CA SER A 206 2.33 5.55 -3.90
C SER A 206 1.99 7.04 -4.02
N GLU A 207 2.82 7.87 -3.38
CA GLU A 207 2.58 9.30 -3.24
C GLU A 207 2.54 10.05 -4.58
N PHE A 208 3.42 9.75 -5.53
CA PHE A 208 3.45 10.44 -6.81
C PHE A 208 2.52 9.76 -7.82
N MET A 209 2.77 8.48 -8.13
CA MET A 209 1.98 7.75 -9.13
C MET A 209 0.51 7.66 -8.73
N GLY A 210 0.22 7.36 -7.47
CA GLY A 210 -1.15 7.30 -6.97
C GLY A 210 -1.87 8.62 -7.21
N ASN A 211 -1.27 9.75 -6.84
CA ASN A 211 -1.88 11.06 -7.09
C ASN A 211 -2.11 11.37 -8.57
N GLN A 212 -1.26 10.91 -9.49
CA GLN A 212 -1.51 11.03 -10.93
C GLN A 212 -2.70 10.18 -11.39
N ILE A 213 -2.77 8.92 -10.91
CA ILE A 213 -3.89 8.02 -11.18
C ILE A 213 -5.20 8.61 -10.66
N TYR A 214 -5.20 9.13 -9.43
CA TYR A 214 -6.33 9.85 -8.84
C TYR A 214 -6.78 11.00 -9.75
N LYS A 215 -5.87 11.85 -10.23
CA LYS A 215 -6.19 12.96 -11.15
C LYS A 215 -6.81 12.48 -12.46
N ILE A 216 -6.26 11.41 -13.05
CA ILE A 216 -6.79 10.83 -14.28
C ILE A 216 -8.19 10.27 -14.06
N ALA A 217 -8.40 9.53 -12.96
CA ALA A 217 -9.70 9.00 -12.59
C ALA A 217 -10.72 10.12 -12.38
N SER A 218 -10.40 11.15 -11.58
CA SER A 218 -11.28 12.30 -11.37
C SER A 218 -11.58 13.10 -12.64
N SER A 219 -10.66 13.12 -13.62
CA SER A 219 -10.84 13.90 -14.86
C SER A 219 -11.79 13.25 -15.88
N ASN A 220 -12.18 11.99 -15.69
CA ASN A 220 -13.04 11.26 -16.62
C ASN A 220 -14.10 10.42 -15.89
N GLU A 221 -15.34 10.92 -15.87
CA GLU A 221 -16.47 10.29 -15.18
C GLU A 221 -16.69 8.81 -15.57
N SER A 222 -16.46 8.44 -16.83
CA SER A 222 -16.67 7.06 -17.32
C SER A 222 -15.59 6.08 -16.88
N LEU A 223 -14.40 6.60 -16.56
CA LEU A 223 -13.26 5.80 -16.09
C LEU A 223 -13.13 5.86 -14.56
N GLY A 224 -13.66 6.90 -13.92
CA GLY A 224 -13.37 7.30 -12.54
C GLY A 224 -14.44 6.99 -11.49
N TYR A 225 -14.69 7.96 -10.62
CA TYR A 225 -15.52 7.81 -9.42
C TYR A 225 -17.02 7.71 -9.70
N PRO A 226 -17.79 7.08 -8.79
CA PRO A 226 -19.25 7.18 -8.80
C PRO A 226 -19.70 8.63 -8.76
N LYS A 227 -20.84 8.97 -9.40
CA LYS A 227 -21.43 10.32 -9.40
C LYS A 227 -22.01 10.67 -8.03
N LEU A 228 -21.16 10.90 -7.04
CA LEU A 228 -21.47 11.76 -5.90
C LEU A 228 -20.88 13.13 -6.21
N TYR A 229 -21.73 14.15 -6.25
CA TYR A 229 -21.31 15.50 -6.64
C TYR A 229 -20.75 16.27 -5.45
N MET A 230 -19.67 17.02 -5.74
CA MET A 230 -18.97 18.06 -4.97
C MET A 230 -17.74 17.59 -4.16
N ALA A 231 -16.63 18.30 -4.39
CA ALA A 231 -15.29 17.99 -3.92
C ALA A 231 -15.03 18.47 -2.46
N PRO A 232 -14.33 17.68 -1.62
CA PRO A 232 -14.02 18.02 -0.22
C PRO A 232 -12.55 18.35 0.06
N PRO A 233 -12.25 18.79 1.31
CA PRO A 233 -10.92 18.71 1.89
C PRO A 233 -10.33 17.29 1.88
N GLU A 234 -9.00 17.18 1.82
CA GLU A 234 -8.27 15.91 1.90
C GLU A 234 -8.62 15.14 3.18
N SER A 235 -9.48 14.12 3.07
CA SER A 235 -9.74 13.24 4.21
C SER A 235 -8.52 12.31 4.39
N LYS A 236 -7.85 12.41 5.54
CA LYS A 236 -6.83 11.43 5.99
C LYS A 236 -7.49 10.11 6.44
N VAL A 237 -8.66 9.75 5.90
CA VAL A 237 -9.49 8.63 6.37
C VAL A 237 -9.14 7.39 5.54
N LYS A 238 -8.31 6.51 6.12
CA LYS A 238 -7.86 5.28 5.46
C LYS A 238 -8.95 4.19 5.39
N GLU A 239 -10.02 4.28 6.21
CA GLU A 239 -11.11 3.29 6.23
C GLU A 239 -12.16 3.47 5.13
N LEU A 240 -12.10 4.55 4.34
CA LEU A 240 -12.97 4.72 3.17
C LEU A 240 -12.45 3.91 1.97
N PRO A 241 -13.35 3.28 1.18
CA PRO A 241 -13.03 2.73 -0.14
C PRO A 241 -12.22 3.70 -1.00
N TRP A 242 -11.30 3.17 -1.82
CA TRP A 242 -10.47 4.00 -2.70
C TRP A 242 -11.31 4.92 -3.58
N ALA A 243 -12.48 4.43 -4.02
CA ALA A 243 -13.46 5.10 -4.86
C ALA A 243 -14.25 6.24 -4.19
N THR A 244 -14.23 6.37 -2.86
CA THR A 244 -15.01 7.41 -2.16
C THR A 244 -14.13 8.25 -1.23
N ARG A 245 -12.86 7.87 -1.06
CA ARG A 245 -11.93 8.48 -0.09
C ARG A 245 -11.65 9.98 -0.31
N LYS A 246 -11.73 10.45 -1.56
CA LYS A 246 -11.52 11.86 -1.93
C LYS A 246 -12.84 12.58 -2.27
N GLU A 247 -14.00 11.95 -2.07
CA GLU A 247 -15.32 12.54 -2.31
C GLU A 247 -15.87 13.20 -1.06
N ALA A 248 -16.59 14.32 -1.24
CA ALA A 248 -17.09 15.05 -0.08
C ALA A 248 -18.25 14.30 0.51
N PRO A 249 -18.31 14.18 1.85
CA PRO A 249 -19.58 13.85 2.44
C PRO A 249 -20.58 14.96 2.06
N PRO A 250 -21.84 14.61 1.75
CA PRO A 250 -22.89 15.60 1.63
C PRO A 250 -23.08 16.33 2.97
N GLU A 251 -23.62 17.55 2.93
CA GLU A 251 -24.01 18.26 4.15
C GLU A 251 -25.36 17.76 4.67
N SER A 252 -25.50 17.73 5.99
CA SER A 252 -26.79 17.56 6.65
C SER A 252 -27.67 18.78 6.39
N ASN A 253 -28.93 18.53 6.03
CA ASN A 253 -29.91 19.56 5.65
C ASN A 253 -31.18 19.52 6.51
N SER A 254 -31.14 18.80 7.64
CA SER A 254 -32.27 18.70 8.55
C SER A 254 -32.40 19.93 9.45
N ASN A 255 -33.63 20.33 9.74
CA ASN A 255 -33.97 21.41 10.67
C ASN A 255 -34.29 20.90 12.09
N GLU A 256 -34.05 19.62 12.35
CA GLU A 256 -34.25 18.98 13.63
C GLU A 256 -33.33 19.60 14.70
N PRO A 257 -33.83 19.85 15.93
CA PRO A 257 -33.09 20.60 16.95
C PRO A 257 -32.01 19.78 17.67
N LYS A 258 -32.01 18.45 17.53
CA LYS A 258 -31.09 17.55 18.26
C LYS A 258 -30.65 16.39 17.37
N ALA A 259 -29.35 16.12 17.36
CA ALA A 259 -28.77 14.99 16.65
C ALA A 259 -29.27 13.65 17.25
N ILE A 260 -29.45 12.65 16.40
CA ILE A 260 -29.82 11.29 16.83
C ILE A 260 -28.67 10.62 17.56
N SER A 261 -29.00 9.62 18.38
CA SER A 261 -28.00 8.76 19.01
C SER A 261 -27.38 7.80 18.00
N VAL A 262 -26.16 7.34 18.27
CA VAL A 262 -25.51 6.28 17.48
C VAL A 262 -26.32 4.99 17.50
N ASP A 263 -26.93 4.63 18.64
CA ASP A 263 -27.78 3.44 18.76
C ASP A 263 -29.03 3.53 17.87
N GLU A 264 -29.58 4.73 17.70
CA GLU A 264 -30.69 4.98 16.79
C GLU A 264 -30.26 4.89 15.33
N LEU A 265 -29.13 5.49 14.97
CA LEU A 265 -28.52 5.32 13.65
C LEU A 265 -28.30 3.85 13.32
N GLN A 266 -27.70 3.08 14.25
CA GLN A 266 -27.37 1.66 14.05
C GLN A 266 -28.60 0.80 13.71
N LYS A 267 -29.79 1.17 14.18
CA LYS A 267 -31.05 0.48 13.80
C LYS A 267 -31.44 0.71 12.34
N GLY A 268 -31.05 1.84 11.75
CA GLY A 268 -31.29 2.19 10.35
C GLY A 268 -30.21 1.71 9.37
N ILE A 269 -29.07 1.20 9.87
CA ILE A 269 -27.98 0.70 9.02
C ILE A 269 -28.34 -0.69 8.47
N GLU A 270 -28.70 -0.75 7.18
CA GLU A 270 -28.90 -2.01 6.45
C GLU A 270 -27.59 -2.61 5.86
N ILE A 271 -26.44 -2.29 6.48
CA ILE A 271 -25.11 -2.75 6.05
C ILE A 271 -24.62 -3.82 7.01
N LYS A 272 -24.30 -5.01 6.48
CA LYS A 272 -23.74 -6.11 7.27
C LYS A 272 -22.31 -5.80 7.70
N LYS A 273 -21.95 -6.19 8.92
CA LYS A 273 -20.58 -6.14 9.45
C LYS A 273 -19.58 -6.88 8.51
N PRO A 274 -18.29 -6.49 8.52
CA PRO A 274 -17.72 -5.39 9.29
C PRO A 274 -18.00 -4.04 8.60
N TYR A 275 -18.07 -2.96 9.37
CA TYR A 275 -18.16 -1.59 8.87
C TYR A 275 -17.58 -0.59 9.88
N VAL A 276 -17.32 0.62 9.42
CA VAL A 276 -16.90 1.75 10.26
C VAL A 276 -17.94 2.84 10.17
N ILE A 277 -18.39 3.35 11.32
CA ILE A 277 -19.19 4.57 11.44
C ILE A 277 -18.23 5.70 11.79
N SER A 278 -18.10 6.70 10.93
CA SER A 278 -17.45 7.97 11.26
C SER A 278 -18.49 8.95 11.77
N LEU A 279 -18.22 9.55 12.92
CA LEU A 279 -19.10 10.52 13.57
C LEU A 279 -18.98 11.90 12.89
N PRO A 280 -20.07 12.67 12.79
CA PRO A 280 -20.01 14.04 12.31
C PRO A 280 -19.15 14.90 13.24
N ALA A 281 -18.26 15.71 12.67
CA ALA A 281 -17.35 16.58 13.44
C ALA A 281 -17.94 17.97 13.72
N ASP A 282 -18.97 18.36 12.96
CA ASP A 282 -19.59 19.67 13.03
C ASP A 282 -21.10 19.58 12.75
N PRO A 283 -21.89 20.65 13.02
CA PRO A 283 -23.35 20.63 12.89
C PRO A 283 -23.87 20.39 11.46
N LYS A 284 -23.04 20.53 10.43
CA LYS A 284 -23.38 20.24 9.03
C LYS A 284 -22.86 18.87 8.58
N GLY A 285 -22.07 18.20 9.41
CA GLY A 285 -21.54 16.87 9.14
C GLY A 285 -22.63 15.81 9.01
N VAL A 286 -22.22 14.62 8.58
CA VAL A 286 -23.10 13.46 8.43
C VAL A 286 -22.43 12.23 9.04
N PHE A 287 -23.23 11.25 9.45
CA PHE A 287 -22.68 9.94 9.77
C PHE A 287 -22.24 9.26 8.48
N THR A 288 -20.99 8.81 8.45
CA THR A 288 -20.46 8.07 7.29
C THR A 288 -20.24 6.62 7.67
N VAL A 289 -21.02 5.72 7.09
CA VAL A 289 -20.88 4.27 7.28
C VAL A 289 -20.16 3.67 6.08
N SER A 290 -19.00 3.07 6.32
CA SER A 290 -18.14 2.56 5.26
C SER A 290 -17.69 1.13 5.50
N LYS A 291 -17.71 0.33 4.43
CA LYS A 291 -17.15 -1.01 4.36
C LYS A 291 -16.08 -1.00 3.26
N SER A 292 -14.81 -1.17 3.63
CA SER A 292 -13.66 -1.03 2.72
C SER A 292 -12.78 -2.27 2.71
N SER A 293 -12.36 -2.68 1.51
CA SER A 293 -11.46 -3.82 1.27
C SER A 293 -9.98 -3.52 1.58
N GLY A 294 -9.62 -2.24 1.71
CA GLY A 294 -8.24 -1.76 1.90
C GLY A 294 -8.03 -0.97 3.18
N SER A 295 -8.77 -1.29 4.26
CA SER A 295 -8.71 -0.54 5.53
C SER A 295 -7.35 -0.65 6.25
N GLY A 296 -6.65 -1.78 6.06
CA GLY A 296 -5.42 -2.11 6.79
C GLY A 296 -5.65 -2.39 8.27
N ILE A 297 -6.89 -2.64 8.69
CA ILE A 297 -7.28 -2.96 10.06
C ILE A 297 -7.50 -4.46 10.17
N THR A 298 -6.89 -5.09 11.18
CA THR A 298 -7.08 -6.51 11.50
C THR A 298 -8.53 -6.81 11.84
N GLY A 299 -9.07 -7.92 11.31
CA GLY A 299 -10.48 -8.28 11.51
C GLY A 299 -11.48 -7.53 10.62
N MET A 300 -11.00 -6.63 9.74
CA MET A 300 -11.82 -5.81 8.83
C MET A 300 -11.57 -6.19 7.37
N HIS A 301 -11.53 -7.48 7.08
CA HIS A 301 -11.40 -7.99 5.72
C HIS A 301 -12.74 -8.01 5.01
N VAL A 302 -12.77 -7.36 3.84
CA VAL A 302 -13.95 -7.14 3.02
C VAL A 302 -13.57 -7.47 1.58
N ALA A 303 -14.43 -8.24 0.90
CA ALA A 303 -14.26 -8.47 -0.52
C ALA A 303 -14.48 -7.17 -1.31
N PRO A 304 -13.67 -6.85 -2.33
CA PRO A 304 -13.86 -5.70 -3.22
C PRO A 304 -15.31 -5.43 -3.67
N SER A 305 -16.05 -6.48 -4.01
CA SER A 305 -17.43 -6.40 -4.49
C SER A 305 -18.45 -6.01 -3.42
N GLU A 306 -18.05 -6.02 -2.14
CA GLU A 306 -18.87 -5.63 -1.00
C GLU A 306 -18.53 -4.23 -0.48
N GLU A 307 -17.66 -3.48 -1.17
CA GLU A 307 -17.37 -2.11 -0.79
C GLU A 307 -18.63 -1.24 -0.89
N ILE A 308 -18.87 -0.48 0.17
CA ILE A 308 -20.00 0.44 0.27
C ILE A 308 -19.61 1.64 1.13
N THR A 309 -20.07 2.81 0.73
CA THR A 309 -20.05 4.03 1.54
C THR A 309 -21.46 4.60 1.55
N ALA A 310 -22.01 4.83 2.74
CA ALA A 310 -23.33 5.39 2.94
C ALA A 310 -23.25 6.58 3.89
N TYR A 311 -24.03 7.61 3.62
CA TYR A 311 -24.08 8.87 4.35
C TYR A 311 -25.49 9.04 4.92
N PHE A 312 -25.57 9.27 6.23
CA PHE A 312 -26.83 9.44 6.95
C PHE A 312 -26.86 10.81 7.61
N ASP A 313 -28.01 11.47 7.53
CA ASP A 313 -28.23 12.76 8.18
C ASP A 313 -28.08 12.63 9.70
N GLN A 314 -27.35 13.55 10.32
CA GLN A 314 -27.05 13.45 11.75
C GLN A 314 -28.24 13.74 12.68
N TYR A 315 -29.31 14.35 12.16
CA TYR A 315 -30.48 14.72 12.95
C TYR A 315 -31.74 13.95 12.60
N SER A 316 -31.98 13.60 11.32
CA SER A 316 -33.12 12.75 10.95
C SER A 316 -32.78 11.26 10.95
N GLY A 317 -31.49 10.91 10.82
CA GLY A 317 -31.07 9.52 10.60
C GLY A 317 -31.37 8.98 9.22
N GLU A 318 -31.93 9.79 8.32
CA GLU A 318 -32.26 9.36 6.96
C GLU A 318 -31.01 9.14 6.12
N LEU A 319 -31.06 8.14 5.25
CA LEU A 319 -30.01 7.88 4.27
C LEU A 319 -30.02 8.99 3.21
N ILE A 320 -28.98 9.83 3.21
CA ILE A 320 -28.80 10.91 2.22
C ILE A 320 -28.30 10.32 0.90
N SER A 321 -27.29 9.46 0.98
CA SER A 321 -26.67 8.89 -0.20
C SER A 321 -25.95 7.59 0.10
N LYS A 322 -25.87 6.73 -0.90
CA LYS A 322 -25.19 5.44 -0.84
C LYS A 322 -24.47 5.20 -2.15
N THR A 323 -23.29 4.63 -2.04
CA THR A 323 -22.46 4.26 -3.18
C THR A 323 -21.84 2.90 -2.91
N ASP A 324 -22.08 1.96 -3.82
CA ASP A 324 -21.52 0.63 -3.76
C ASP A 324 -20.56 0.36 -4.93
N TYR A 325 -19.91 -0.81 -4.90
CA TYR A 325 -18.96 -1.23 -5.93
C TYR A 325 -19.49 -1.13 -7.37
N ARG A 326 -20.80 -1.28 -7.59
CA ARG A 326 -21.43 -1.25 -8.92
C ARG A 326 -21.50 0.17 -9.48
N ASP A 327 -21.44 1.17 -8.61
CA ASP A 327 -21.42 2.59 -8.98
C ASP A 327 -20.02 3.06 -9.38
N TYR A 328 -18.98 2.27 -9.09
CA TYR A 328 -17.59 2.61 -9.42
C TYR A 328 -17.34 2.53 -10.92
N GLY A 329 -16.62 3.50 -11.49
CA GLY A 329 -16.10 3.42 -12.85
C GLY A 329 -15.01 2.36 -12.99
N LEU A 330 -14.65 2.03 -14.24
CA LEU A 330 -13.79 0.89 -14.55
C LEU A 330 -12.40 0.95 -13.89
N LEU A 331 -11.78 2.13 -13.80
CA LEU A 331 -10.49 2.27 -13.12
C LEU A 331 -10.63 2.11 -11.61
N ALA A 332 -11.67 2.70 -11.01
CA ALA A 332 -11.94 2.57 -9.58
C ALA A 332 -12.17 1.11 -9.19
N GLN A 333 -12.97 0.39 -9.98
CA GLN A 333 -13.16 -1.06 -9.82
C GLN A 333 -11.83 -1.82 -9.87
N TRP A 334 -10.98 -1.56 -10.86
CA TRP A 334 -9.68 -2.22 -10.94
C TRP A 334 -8.80 -1.92 -9.73
N PHE A 335 -8.70 -0.65 -9.30
CA PHE A 335 -7.88 -0.29 -8.16
C PHE A 335 -8.40 -0.88 -6.85
N THR A 336 -9.71 -1.02 -6.65
CA THR A 336 -10.25 -1.70 -5.46
C THR A 336 -9.68 -3.11 -5.28
N TYR A 337 -9.36 -3.84 -6.36
CA TYR A 337 -8.74 -5.18 -6.25
C TYR A 337 -7.24 -5.16 -5.94
N GLY A 338 -6.54 -4.03 -6.14
CA GLY A 338 -5.08 -3.99 -6.09
C GLY A 338 -4.50 -4.06 -4.68
N ILE A 339 -4.99 -3.28 -3.70
CA ILE A 339 -4.54 -3.43 -2.30
C ILE A 339 -4.79 -4.85 -1.80
N PRO A 340 -6.01 -5.43 -1.90
CA PRO A 340 -6.25 -6.78 -1.43
C PRO A 340 -5.37 -7.83 -2.09
N LEU A 341 -5.05 -7.65 -3.38
CA LEU A 341 -4.09 -8.50 -4.08
C LEU A 341 -2.69 -8.35 -3.48
N HIS A 342 -2.22 -7.11 -3.30
CA HIS A 342 -0.90 -6.78 -2.77
C HIS A 342 -0.69 -7.24 -1.32
N GLU A 343 -1.69 -7.04 -0.47
CA GLU A 343 -1.66 -7.37 0.96
C GLU A 343 -1.96 -8.84 1.24
N GLY A 344 -2.30 -9.64 0.23
CA GLY A 344 -2.45 -11.09 0.38
C GLY A 344 -3.82 -11.58 0.84
N HIS A 345 -4.86 -10.73 0.92
CA HIS A 345 -6.18 -11.13 1.41
C HIS A 345 -7.29 -11.26 0.35
N LEU A 346 -7.03 -10.91 -0.92
CA LEU A 346 -8.05 -10.98 -1.99
C LEU A 346 -8.69 -12.37 -2.19
N PHE A 347 -7.88 -13.43 -2.23
CA PHE A 347 -8.37 -14.82 -2.44
C PHE A 347 -8.20 -15.68 -1.20
N GLY A 348 -8.03 -15.08 -0.02
CA GLY A 348 -7.68 -15.78 1.21
C GLY A 348 -6.26 -16.37 1.18
N TRP A 349 -6.07 -17.53 1.80
CA TRP A 349 -4.73 -18.13 2.01
C TRP A 349 -3.90 -18.37 0.74
N PRO A 350 -4.47 -18.73 -0.44
CA PRO A 350 -3.66 -18.87 -1.66
C PRO A 350 -2.99 -17.56 -2.08
N ASN A 351 -3.69 -16.43 -1.94
CA ASN A 351 -3.09 -15.12 -2.23
C ASN A 351 -1.98 -14.79 -1.23
N LYS A 352 -2.22 -15.06 0.07
CA LYS A 352 -1.22 -14.88 1.14
C LYS A 352 0.06 -15.67 0.86
N ILE A 353 -0.05 -16.95 0.48
CA ILE A 353 1.10 -17.80 0.14
C ILE A 353 1.78 -17.30 -1.14
N LEU A 354 1.04 -16.91 -2.17
CA LEU A 354 1.62 -16.39 -3.40
C LEU A 354 2.44 -15.12 -3.11
N CYS A 355 1.91 -14.20 -2.31
CA CYS A 355 2.61 -12.99 -1.88
C CYS A 355 3.87 -13.33 -1.08
N LEU A 356 3.79 -14.26 -0.10
CA LEU A 356 4.94 -14.70 0.68
C LEU A 356 6.04 -15.29 -0.21
N LEU A 357 5.69 -16.25 -1.09
CA LEU A 357 6.65 -16.89 -1.99
C LEU A 357 7.28 -15.87 -2.94
N THR A 358 6.50 -14.93 -3.44
CA THR A 358 6.96 -13.86 -4.32
C THR A 358 7.96 -12.96 -3.61
N THR A 359 7.66 -12.52 -2.38
CA THR A 359 8.55 -11.66 -1.59
C THR A 359 9.82 -12.40 -1.14
N LEU A 360 9.71 -13.67 -0.75
CA LEU A 360 10.88 -14.52 -0.47
C LEU A 360 11.74 -14.74 -1.73
N SER A 361 11.11 -14.88 -2.90
CA SER A 361 11.83 -14.99 -4.17
C SER A 361 12.67 -13.73 -4.43
N LEU A 362 12.16 -12.54 -4.11
CA LEU A 362 12.89 -11.28 -4.24
C LEU A 362 14.12 -11.26 -3.33
N LEU A 363 13.98 -11.66 -2.07
CA LEU A 363 15.11 -11.80 -1.14
C LEU A 363 16.15 -12.82 -1.66
N LEU A 364 15.72 -13.94 -2.22
CA LEU A 364 16.61 -14.92 -2.84
C LEU A 364 17.31 -14.36 -4.09
N LEU A 365 16.60 -13.60 -4.93
CA LEU A 365 17.19 -12.92 -6.08
C LEU A 365 18.29 -11.95 -5.66
N ILE A 366 18.03 -11.13 -4.63
CA ILE A 366 19.01 -10.23 -4.01
C ILE A 366 20.20 -11.03 -3.48
N TYR A 367 19.95 -12.08 -2.69
CA TYR A 367 21.01 -12.94 -2.13
C TYR A 367 21.91 -13.52 -3.23
N TYR A 368 21.34 -14.12 -4.28
CA TYR A 368 22.13 -14.67 -5.38
C TYR A 368 22.80 -13.57 -6.22
N GLY A 369 22.17 -12.41 -6.38
CA GLY A 369 22.75 -11.23 -7.04
C GLY A 369 24.02 -10.73 -6.34
N VAL A 370 23.93 -10.53 -5.03
CA VAL A 370 25.07 -10.13 -4.18
C VAL A 370 26.15 -11.20 -4.20
N LYS A 371 25.79 -12.49 -4.08
CA LYS A 371 26.73 -13.60 -4.14
C LYS A 371 27.51 -13.66 -5.47
N MET A 372 26.82 -13.47 -6.60
CA MET A 372 27.47 -13.37 -7.92
C MET A 372 28.41 -12.17 -8.01
N TRP A 373 27.99 -11.03 -7.45
CA TRP A 373 28.81 -9.83 -7.46
C TRP A 373 30.09 -10.02 -6.65
N LEU A 374 30.00 -10.53 -5.42
CA LEU A 374 31.15 -10.82 -4.56
C LEU A 374 32.11 -11.82 -5.21
N ALA A 375 31.59 -12.85 -5.89
CA ALA A 375 32.40 -13.83 -6.61
C ALA A 375 33.11 -13.26 -7.86
N ARG A 376 32.68 -12.10 -8.39
CA ARG A 376 33.30 -11.42 -9.54
C ARG A 376 34.22 -10.27 -9.12
N LYS A 377 33.96 -9.63 -7.98
CA LYS A 377 34.56 -8.35 -7.57
C LYS A 377 36.09 -8.46 -7.39
N PRO A 378 36.91 -7.80 -8.24
CA PRO A 378 38.33 -7.63 -7.98
C PRO A 378 38.54 -6.73 -6.76
N LYS A 379 39.60 -6.96 -5.97
CA LYS A 379 39.94 -6.09 -4.82
C LYS A 379 40.04 -4.62 -5.29
N GLY A 380 39.34 -3.72 -4.60
CA GLY A 380 39.39 -2.27 -4.84
C GLY A 380 38.64 -1.73 -6.08
N LYS A 381 37.94 -2.56 -6.87
CA LYS A 381 37.19 -2.08 -8.06
C LYS A 381 35.72 -2.51 -8.05
N LEU A 382 34.83 -1.59 -8.43
CA LEU A 382 33.47 -1.95 -8.82
C LEU A 382 33.56 -2.70 -10.16
N ALA A 383 33.29 -4.01 -10.14
CA ALA A 383 33.43 -4.90 -11.29
C ALA A 383 32.36 -4.69 -12.39
N ALA A 384 31.89 -3.46 -12.61
CA ALA A 384 30.81 -3.18 -13.53
C ALA A 384 31.16 -3.62 -14.96
N PRO A 385 30.19 -4.11 -15.75
CA PRO A 385 30.41 -4.52 -17.13
C PRO A 385 31.00 -3.38 -18.00
N PRO A 386 31.79 -3.69 -19.04
CA PRO A 386 32.41 -2.68 -19.90
C PRO A 386 31.36 -1.82 -20.61
N LYS A 387 31.62 -0.50 -20.73
CA LYS A 387 30.80 0.43 -21.51
C LYS A 387 30.79 -0.02 -22.98
N GLN A 388 29.62 -0.14 -23.60
CA GLN A 388 29.47 -0.46 -25.01
C GLN A 388 29.10 0.79 -25.82
N ARG A 389 29.51 0.84 -27.09
CA ARG A 389 29.29 1.98 -28.01
C ARG A 389 28.47 1.64 -29.26
N ASP A 390 27.87 0.45 -29.33
CA ASP A 390 27.04 0.08 -30.47
C ASP A 390 25.77 0.94 -30.54
N LYS A 391 25.67 1.76 -31.59
CA LYS A 391 24.59 2.75 -31.75
C LYS A 391 23.20 2.12 -31.71
N LYS A 392 23.02 0.96 -32.36
CA LYS A 392 21.71 0.26 -32.41
C LYS A 392 21.27 -0.22 -31.03
N SER A 393 22.17 -0.86 -30.29
CA SER A 393 21.88 -1.35 -28.94
C SER A 393 21.60 -0.20 -27.96
N VAL A 394 22.31 0.91 -28.09
CA VAL A 394 22.06 2.11 -27.29
C VAL A 394 20.68 2.69 -27.61
N LEU A 395 20.29 2.77 -28.88
CA LEU A 395 18.96 3.25 -29.28
C LEU A 395 17.84 2.39 -28.67
N VAL A 396 17.95 1.06 -28.76
CA VAL A 396 16.95 0.14 -28.17
C VAL A 396 16.84 0.34 -26.66
N PHE A 397 17.98 0.46 -25.96
CA PHE A 397 17.99 0.76 -24.53
C PHE A 397 17.30 2.09 -24.22
N PHE A 398 17.60 3.13 -24.99
CA PHE A 398 17.04 4.47 -24.79
C PHE A 398 15.52 4.51 -25.00
N ILE A 399 15.02 3.85 -26.06
CA ILE A 399 13.57 3.72 -26.30
C ILE A 399 12.89 3.04 -25.11
N MET A 400 13.47 1.96 -24.57
CA MET A 400 12.93 1.29 -23.38
C MET A 400 12.89 2.24 -22.17
N MET A 401 13.94 3.02 -21.94
CA MET A 401 13.98 3.99 -20.85
C MET A 401 12.92 5.09 -21.01
N ILE A 402 12.66 5.56 -22.23
CA ILE A 402 11.59 6.53 -22.52
C ILE A 402 10.22 5.91 -22.23
N ILE A 403 9.96 4.68 -22.70
CA ILE A 403 8.68 4.00 -22.47
C ILE A 403 8.45 3.82 -20.97
N LEU A 404 9.45 3.31 -20.24
CA LEU A 404 9.35 3.13 -18.79
C LEU A 404 9.21 4.48 -18.07
N GLY A 405 9.90 5.53 -18.52
CA GLY A 405 9.80 6.87 -17.96
C GLY A 405 8.45 7.55 -18.22
N ALA A 406 7.80 7.26 -19.35
CA ALA A 406 6.46 7.75 -19.64
C ALA A 406 5.40 7.03 -18.79
N VAL A 407 5.54 5.71 -18.63
CA VAL A 407 4.62 4.90 -17.81
C VAL A 407 4.85 5.14 -16.31
N MET A 408 6.08 5.42 -15.89
CA MET A 408 6.46 5.69 -14.50
C MET A 408 7.22 7.02 -14.42
N PRO A 409 6.52 8.17 -14.28
CA PRO A 409 7.14 9.49 -14.40
C PRO A 409 8.25 9.74 -13.38
N LEU A 410 8.12 9.23 -12.15
CA LEU A 410 9.17 9.37 -11.14
C LEU A 410 10.46 8.63 -11.52
N PHE A 411 10.34 7.46 -12.17
CA PHE A 411 11.48 6.78 -12.79
C PHE A 411 12.09 7.63 -13.90
N GLY A 412 11.26 8.19 -14.80
CA GLY A 412 11.71 9.09 -15.85
C GLY A 412 12.50 10.28 -15.31
N LEU A 413 11.98 10.95 -14.27
CA LEU A 413 12.66 12.04 -13.57
C LEU A 413 14.00 11.60 -12.99
N SER A 414 14.05 10.44 -12.32
CA SER A 414 15.32 9.93 -11.76
C SER A 414 16.38 9.67 -12.83
N VAL A 415 15.97 9.20 -14.01
CA VAL A 415 16.86 8.92 -15.14
C VAL A 415 17.39 10.23 -15.73
N LEU A 416 16.55 11.27 -15.82
CA LEU A 416 16.99 12.61 -16.23
C LEU A 416 18.01 13.21 -15.26
N VAL A 417 17.80 13.03 -13.95
CA VAL A 417 18.79 13.46 -12.93
C VAL A 417 20.11 12.71 -13.09
N ILE A 418 20.08 11.38 -13.26
CA ILE A 418 21.28 10.58 -13.52
C ILE A 418 22.00 11.07 -14.80
N PHE A 419 21.25 11.37 -15.85
CA PHE A 419 21.80 11.90 -17.10
C PHE A 419 22.46 13.28 -16.91
N ALA A 420 21.82 14.18 -16.16
CA ALA A 420 22.38 15.50 -15.86
C ALA A 420 23.68 15.40 -15.06
N ILE A 421 23.74 14.50 -14.07
CA ILE A 421 24.97 14.24 -13.29
C ILE A 421 26.09 13.71 -14.19
N GLU A 422 25.80 12.72 -15.04
CA GLU A 422 26.79 12.17 -15.98
C GLU A 422 27.26 13.22 -16.99
N LEU A 423 26.37 14.10 -17.47
CA LEU A 423 26.72 15.21 -18.35
C LEU A 423 27.65 16.20 -17.65
N LEU A 424 27.35 16.58 -16.41
CA LEU A 424 28.22 17.46 -15.62
C LEU A 424 29.60 16.83 -15.42
N ILE A 425 29.67 15.56 -15.01
CA ILE A 425 30.93 14.84 -14.84
C ILE A 425 31.73 14.82 -16.16
N TYR A 426 31.05 14.56 -17.29
CA TYR A 426 31.69 14.57 -18.61
C TYR A 426 32.27 15.95 -18.95
N VAL A 427 31.49 17.01 -18.77
CA VAL A 427 31.92 18.39 -19.03
C VAL A 427 33.10 18.75 -18.14
N PHE A 428 33.05 18.49 -16.82
CA PHE A 428 34.17 18.75 -15.92
C PHE A 428 35.42 17.94 -16.26
N SER A 429 35.26 16.68 -16.68
CA SER A 429 36.41 15.86 -17.09
C SER A 429 37.10 16.41 -18.34
N LYS A 430 36.33 17.05 -19.24
CA LYS A 430 36.81 17.65 -20.49
C LYS A 430 37.40 19.05 -20.28
N ILE A 431 36.95 19.78 -19.26
CA ILE A 431 37.54 21.06 -18.85
C ILE A 431 38.90 20.85 -18.15
N ARG A 432 39.04 19.72 -17.44
CA ARG A 432 40.27 19.37 -16.70
C ARG A 432 41.32 18.65 -17.55
N SER A 433 40.96 18.20 -18.75
CA SER A 433 41.88 17.64 -19.77
C SER A 433 42.28 18.72 -20.74
#